data_AF-A0A0F6KT65-F1
#
_entry.id   AF-A0A0F6KT65-F1
#
_cell.length_a   1.000
_cell.length_b   1.000
_cell.length_c   1.000
_cell.angle_alpha   90.00
_cell.angle_beta   90.00
_cell.angle_gamma   90.00
#
_symmetry.space_group_name_H-M   'P 1'
#
loop_
_entity.id
_entity.type
_entity.pdbx_description
1 polymer ?
#
loop_
_entity_poly.entity_id
_entity_poly.type
_entity_poly.pdbx_seq_one_letter_code
_entity_poly.pdbx_strand_id
1 'polypeptide(L)' 'MKKLIAVGLLSAVLAGCATDSPCVPVYDDQGRLVHTNTCMKGTTQDNWETAGAIAGGAAAVAGLTLGIIALTK' A
#
# COMPACT_ATOMS: atom_id res chain seq x y z
N MET A 1 -0.54 24.07 11.55
CA MET A 1 -0.65 23.08 12.65
C MET A 1 -1.64 21.95 12.35
N LYS A 2 -2.88 22.23 11.91
CA LYS A 2 -3.86 21.16 11.55
C LYS A 2 -3.36 20.16 10.50
N LYS A 3 -2.56 20.61 9.52
CA LYS A 3 -1.97 19.74 8.50
C LYS A 3 -0.96 18.73 9.05
N LEU A 4 -0.23 19.08 10.11
CA LEU A 4 0.76 18.19 10.73
C LEU A 4 0.09 17.10 11.57
N ILE A 5 -1.05 17.43 12.19
CA ILE A 5 -1.88 16.45 12.91
C ILE A 5 -2.47 15.44 11.92
N ALA A 6 -2.97 15.90 10.77
CA ALA A 6 -3.47 15.02 9.72
C ALA A 6 -2.39 14.08 9.17
N VAL A 7 -1.17 14.59 8.94
CA VAL A 7 -0.03 13.78 8.52
C VAL A 7 0.34 12.76 9.60
N GLY A 8 0.43 13.16 10.87
CA GLY A 8 0.76 12.24 11.97
C GLY A 8 -0.27 11.12 12.16
N LEU A 9 -1.56 11.44 12.05
CA LEU A 9 -2.65 10.45 12.08
C LEU A 9 -2.57 9.50 10.89
N LEU A 10 -2.32 10.02 9.70
CA LEU A 10 -2.17 9.20 8.49
C LEU A 10 -0.98 8.24 8.64
N SER A 11 0.17 8.72 9.12
CA SER A 11 1.35 7.90 9.37
C SER A 11 1.11 6.81 10.41
N ALA A 12 0.38 7.12 11.49
CA ALA A 12 0.04 6.15 12.53
C ALA A 12 -0.93 5.06 12.03
N VAL A 13 -1.90 5.43 11.20
CA VAL A 13 -2.84 4.47 10.57
C VAL A 13 -2.10 3.57 9.56
N LEU A 14 -1.21 4.15 8.77
CA LEU A 14 -0.40 3.42 7.79
C LEU A 14 0.60 2.46 8.48
N ALA A 15 1.20 2.86 9.60
CA ALA A 15 2.08 2.01 10.39
C ALA A 15 1.32 0.89 11.13
N GLY A 16 0.12 1.16 11.64
CA GLY A 16 -0.75 0.15 12.26
C GLY A 16 -1.33 -0.88 11.28
N CYS A 17 -1.26 -0.60 9.97
CA CYS A 17 -1.65 -1.51 8.90
C CYS A 17 -0.55 -2.49 8.49
N ALA A 18 0.68 -2.35 8.97
CA ALA A 18 1.81 -3.23 8.61
C ALA A 18 1.95 -4.45 9.53
N THR A 19 0.96 -4.73 10.39
CA THR A 19 0.99 -5.92 11.25
C THR A 19 0.88 -7.19 10.42
N ASP A 20 1.74 -8.16 10.75
CA ASP A 20 1.85 -9.48 10.14
C ASP A 20 0.49 -10.03 9.72
N SER A 21 0.42 -10.42 8.45
CA SER A 21 -0.83 -10.94 7.90
C SER A 21 -1.14 -12.27 8.59
N PRO A 22 -2.40 -12.55 8.98
CA PRO A 22 -2.72 -13.79 9.68
C PRO A 22 -2.38 -14.98 8.77
N CYS A 23 -1.35 -15.74 9.16
CA CYS A 23 -0.94 -16.94 8.46
C CYS A 23 -1.88 -18.07 8.89
N VAL A 24 -2.64 -18.60 7.93
CA VAL A 24 -3.55 -19.71 8.17
C VAL A 24 -2.90 -21.00 7.64
N PRO A 25 -2.89 -22.09 8.42
CA PRO A 25 -2.39 -23.37 7.96
C PRO A 25 -3.30 -23.92 6.84
N VAL A 26 -2.70 -24.37 5.74
CA VAL A 26 -3.42 -25.02 4.63
C VAL A 26 -3.32 -26.53 4.79
N TYR A 27 -4.47 -27.20 4.70
CA TYR A 27 -4.60 -28.66 4.78
C TYR A 27 -5.06 -29.22 3.42
N ASP A 28 -4.64 -30.45 3.08
CA ASP A 28 -5.20 -31.19 1.94
C ASP A 28 -6.56 -31.84 2.25
N ASP A 29 -7.19 -32.47 1.25
CA ASP A 29 -8.45 -33.20 1.39
C ASP A 29 -8.38 -34.39 2.36
N GLN A 30 -7.18 -34.82 2.76
CA GLN A 30 -6.93 -35.87 3.74
C GLN A 30 -6.63 -35.30 5.14
N GLY A 31 -6.69 -33.98 5.31
CA GLY A 31 -6.44 -33.28 6.58
C GLY A 31 -4.97 -33.16 6.97
N ARG A 32 -4.02 -33.32 6.04
CA ARG A 32 -2.58 -33.15 6.30
C ARG A 32 -2.17 -31.72 6.04
N LEU A 33 -1.32 -31.17 6.92
CA LEU A 33 -0.69 -29.86 6.74
C LEU A 33 0.18 -29.86 5.49
N VAL A 34 -0.23 -29.16 4.44
CA VAL A 34 0.53 -29.01 3.20
C VAL A 34 1.38 -27.74 3.19
N HIS A 35 0.96 -26.71 3.92
CA HIS A 35 1.70 -25.45 3.97
C HIS A 35 1.44 -24.68 5.28
N THR A 36 2.52 -24.27 5.95
CA THR A 36 2.48 -23.59 7.27
C THR A 36 2.59 -22.07 7.17
N ASN A 37 2.84 -21.52 5.99
CA ASN A 37 3.19 -20.09 5.80
C ASN A 37 2.36 -19.40 4.70
N THR A 38 1.11 -19.82 4.46
CA THR A 38 0.23 -19.07 3.56
C THR A 38 -0.35 -17.92 4.37
N CYS A 39 0.47 -16.90 4.54
CA CYS A 39 0.03 -15.62 5.01
C CYS A 39 -0.80 -15.02 3.87
N MET A 40 -2.10 -14.82 4.10
CA MET A 40 -2.91 -14.06 3.16
C MET A 40 -2.24 -12.71 3.02
N LYS A 41 -1.84 -12.28 1.83
CA LYS A 41 -1.27 -10.95 1.63
C LYS A 41 -2.25 -9.94 2.22
N GLY A 42 -1.85 -9.29 3.32
CA GLY A 42 -2.75 -8.38 4.02
C GLY A 42 -3.26 -7.32 3.06
N THR A 43 -4.53 -6.95 3.18
CA THR A 43 -5.17 -5.88 2.38
C THR A 43 -4.34 -4.59 2.37
N THR A 44 -3.50 -4.42 3.38
CA THR A 44 -2.61 -3.28 3.56
C THR A 44 -1.44 -3.29 2.58
N GLN A 45 -0.81 -4.42 2.28
CA GLN A 45 0.25 -4.49 1.26
C GLN A 45 -0.31 -4.22 -0.15
N ASP A 46 -1.50 -4.75 -0.46
CA ASP A 46 -2.20 -4.44 -1.71
C ASP A 46 -2.61 -2.97 -1.78
N ASN A 47 -2.99 -2.37 -0.63
CA ASN A 47 -3.25 -0.94 -0.54
C ASN A 47 -1.98 -0.11 -0.74
N TRP A 48 -0.80 -0.58 -0.34
CA TRP A 48 0.47 0.11 -0.57
C TRP A 48 0.95 0.03 -2.01
N GLU A 49 0.77 -1.10 -2.68
CA GLU A 49 1.00 -1.19 -4.13
C GLU A 49 0.03 -0.27 -4.89
N THR A 50 -1.24 -0.26 -4.49
CA THR A 50 -2.26 0.62 -5.08
C THR A 50 -1.97 2.09 -4.80
N ALA A 51 -1.62 2.44 -3.56
CA ALA A 51 -1.26 3.79 -3.17
C ALA A 51 0.03 4.27 -3.85
N GLY A 52 1.02 3.38 -4.02
CA GLY A 52 2.24 3.63 -4.77
C GLY A 52 1.96 3.88 -6.25
N ALA A 53 1.07 3.09 -6.87
CA ALA A 53 0.63 3.30 -8.24
C ALA A 53 -0.12 4.64 -8.40
N ILE A 54 -1.00 4.99 -7.47
CA ILE A 54 -1.72 6.28 -7.48
C ILE A 54 -0.75 7.45 -7.28
N ALA A 55 0.17 7.35 -6.32
CA ALA A 55 1.17 8.40 -6.06
C ALA A 55 2.12 8.60 -7.24
N GLY A 56 2.58 7.51 -7.87
CA GLY A 56 3.40 7.55 -9.09
C GLY A 56 2.66 8.17 -10.26
N GLY A 57 1.38 7.80 -10.46
CA GLY A 57 0.53 8.39 -11.48
C GLY A 57 0.33 9.90 -11.28
N ALA A 58 0.06 10.35 -10.06
CA ALA A 58 -0.10 11.76 -9.72
C ALA A 58 1.19 12.57 -9.97
N ALA A 59 2.36 12.00 -9.61
CA ALA A 59 3.65 12.64 -9.86
C ALA A 59 3.96 12.78 -11.36
N ALA A 60 3.65 11.75 -12.16
CA ALA A 60 3.83 11.79 -13.61
C ALA A 60 2.96 12.87 -14.28
N VAL A 61 1.69 12.99 -13.88
CA VAL A 61 0.77 14.01 -14.39
C VAL A 61 1.23 15.42 -14.02
N ALA A 62 1.68 15.62 -12.78
CA ALA A 62 2.22 16.90 -12.34
C ALA A 62 3.49 17.28 -13.12
N GLY A 63 4.40 16.32 -13.33
CA GLY A 63 5.62 16.52 -14.12
C GLY A 63 5.34 16.88 -15.58
N LEU A 64 4.38 16.18 -16.22
CA LEU A 64 3.95 16.48 -17.58
C LEU A 64 3.37 17.90 -17.69
N THR A 65 2.49 18.27 -16.77
CA THR A 65 1.81 19.57 -16.78
C THR A 65 2.81 20.71 -16.61
N LEU A 66 3.75 20.58 -15.67
CA LEU A 66 4.81 21.57 -15.46
C LEU A 66 5.78 21.63 -16.65
N GLY A 67 6.10 20.49 -17.27
CA GLY A 67 6.92 20.44 -18.48
C GLY A 67 6.29 21.19 -19.66
N ILE A 68 4.98 21.02 -19.89
CA ILE A 68 4.24 21.75 -20.93
C ILE A 68 4.26 23.25 -20.66
N ILE A 69 4.03 23.66 -19.41
CA ILE A 69 4.09 25.09 -19.03
C ILE A 69 5.48 25.66 -19.27
N ALA A 70 6.54 24.91 -18.95
CA ALA A 70 7.93 25.34 -19.17
C ALA A 70 8.32 25.43 -20.66
N LEU A 71 7.65 24.68 -21.54
CA LEU A 71 7.85 24.72 -23.00
C LEU A 71 7.03 25.82 -23.70
N THR A 72 5.99 26.34 -23.04
CA THR A 72 5.01 27.26 -23.65
C THR A 72 5.09 28.69 -23.09
N LYS A 73 5.95 28.93 -22.09
CA LYS A 73 6.36 30.25 -21.60
C LYS A 73 7.78 30.57 -22.02
#